data_AF-A0A9W7FZ74-F1
#
_entry.id   AF-A0A9W7FZ74-F1
#
_cell.length_a   1.000
_cell.length_b   1.000
_cell.length_c   1.000
_cell.angle_alpha   90.00
_cell.angle_beta   90.00
_cell.angle_gamma   90.00
#
_symmetry.space_group_name_H-M   'P 1'
#
loop_
_entity.id
_entity.type
_entity.pdbx_description
1 polymer ?
#
loop_
_entity_poly.entity_id
_entity_poly.type
_entity_poly.pdbx_seq_one_letter_code
_entity_poly.pdbx_strand_id
1 'polypeptide(L)'
;MNLTLGNSTVTGKRIHDVELPKWTKGGKEFVRVMRKGLESHHVGREINKWIDLVFGVNSRGGGARNSDNLFAESAYYETKDLEIERDESVRDRMIMEAEERH
;
A
#
# COMPACT_ATOMS: atom_id res chain seq x y z
N MET A 1 14.77 -20.88 6.29
CA MET A 1 13.47 -21.60 6.35
C MET A 1 12.97 -21.75 4.93
N ASN A 2 12.60 -22.95 4.49
CA ASN A 2 11.99 -23.17 3.18
C ASN A 2 10.48 -23.30 3.38
N LEU A 3 9.71 -22.34 2.87
CA LEU A 3 8.26 -22.30 3.03
C LEU A 3 7.60 -23.01 1.84
N THR A 4 6.62 -23.86 2.11
CA THR A 4 5.77 -24.43 1.07
C THR A 4 4.62 -23.48 0.78
N LEU A 5 4.72 -22.71 -0.30
CA LEU A 5 3.75 -21.67 -0.67
C LEU A 5 2.63 -22.17 -1.59
N GLY A 6 2.62 -23.46 -1.93
CA GLY A 6 1.64 -24.04 -2.84
C GLY A 6 1.87 -23.68 -4.31
N ASN A 7 0.82 -23.76 -5.12
CA ASN A 7 0.85 -23.46 -6.55
C ASN A 7 0.02 -22.20 -6.84
N SER A 8 0.47 -21.42 -7.82
CA SER A 8 -0.26 -20.25 -8.33
C SER A 8 -1.62 -20.68 -8.85
N THR A 9 -2.68 -20.04 -8.37
CA THR A 9 -4.05 -20.27 -8.86
C THR A 9 -4.24 -19.79 -10.30
N VAL A 10 -3.37 -18.88 -10.76
CA VAL A 10 -3.42 -18.31 -12.12
C VAL A 10 -2.60 -19.14 -13.11
N THR A 11 -1.39 -19.53 -12.73
CA THR A 11 -0.45 -20.20 -13.66
C THR A 11 -0.24 -21.69 -13.39
N GLY A 12 -0.73 -22.20 -12.27
CA GLY A 12 -0.51 -23.59 -11.82
C GLY A 12 0.92 -23.90 -11.36
N LYS A 13 1.87 -22.97 -11.50
CA LYS A 13 3.28 -23.18 -11.15
C LYS A 13 3.52 -23.15 -9.65
N ARG A 14 4.48 -23.95 -9.17
CA ARG A 14 4.90 -23.94 -7.76
C ARG A 14 5.45 -22.57 -7.39
N ILE A 15 4.95 -22.01 -6.29
CA ILE A 15 5.32 -20.68 -5.80
C ILE A 15 6.60 -20.78 -4.97
N HIS A 16 7.60 -19.97 -5.34
CA HIS A 16 8.90 -19.83 -4.68
C HIS A 16 9.28 -18.36 -4.49
N ASP A 17 10.57 -18.07 -4.61
CA ASP A 17 11.10 -16.72 -4.62
C ASP A 17 10.43 -15.90 -5.72
N VAL A 18 10.32 -14.60 -5.45
CA VAL A 18 9.79 -13.62 -6.40
C VAL A 18 10.63 -13.63 -7.67
N GLU A 19 9.96 -13.64 -8.82
CA GLU A 19 10.62 -13.49 -10.12
C GLU A 19 11.23 -12.09 -10.24
N LEU A 20 12.56 -12.01 -10.37
CA LEU A 20 13.26 -10.74 -10.47
C LEU A 20 13.50 -10.31 -11.93
N PRO A 21 13.60 -9.00 -12.20
CA PRO A 21 13.97 -8.52 -13.52
C PRO A 21 15.32 -9.08 -14.01
N LYS A 22 15.44 -9.27 -15.33
CA LYS A 22 16.64 -9.86 -15.99
C LYS A 22 17.95 -9.10 -15.73
N TRP A 23 17.87 -7.82 -15.35
CA TRP A 23 19.03 -6.99 -15.05
C TRP A 23 19.59 -7.19 -13.64
N THR A 24 18.95 -8.01 -12.81
CA THR A 24 19.38 -8.30 -11.43
C THR A 24 20.08 -9.65 -11.34
N LYS A 25 21.11 -9.75 -10.49
CA LYS A 25 21.75 -11.02 -10.11
C LYS A 25 21.09 -11.67 -8.88
N GLY A 26 20.07 -11.03 -8.30
CA GLY A 26 19.38 -11.47 -7.09
C GLY A 26 18.75 -10.32 -6.31
N GLY A 27 18.01 -10.66 -5.25
CA GLY A 27 17.18 -9.70 -4.51
C GLY A 27 17.96 -8.55 -3.88
N LYS A 28 19.19 -8.80 -3.41
CA LYS A 28 20.05 -7.75 -2.84
C LYS A 28 20.43 -6.69 -3.88
N GLU A 29 20.71 -7.11 -5.12
CA GLU A 29 21.03 -6.16 -6.19
C GLU A 29 19.80 -5.38 -6.62
N PHE A 30 18.64 -6.04 -6.71
CA PHE A 30 17.36 -5.37 -6.97
C PHE A 30 17.13 -4.23 -5.98
N VAL A 31 17.17 -4.50 -4.67
CA VAL A 31 16.98 -3.49 -3.62
C VAL A 31 18.03 -2.37 -3.71
N ARG A 32 19.29 -2.70 -3.98
CA ARG A 32 20.36 -1.71 -4.15
C ARG A 32 20.09 -0.76 -5.31
N VAL A 33 19.64 -1.26 -6.45
CA VAL A 33 19.32 -0.45 -7.63
C VAL A 33 18.08 0.40 -7.39
N MET A 34 17.03 -0.16 -6.77
CA MET A 34 15.83 0.58 -6.41
C MET A 34 16.14 1.76 -5.46
N ARG A 35 16.99 1.55 -4.45
CA ARG A 35 17.46 2.62 -3.56
C ARG A 35 18.19 3.72 -4.32
N LYS A 36 19.12 3.35 -5.21
CA LYS A 36 19.83 4.32 -6.05
C LYS A 36 18.89 5.15 -6.93
N GLY A 37 17.83 4.53 -7.46
CA GLY A 37 16.79 5.24 -8.21
C GLY A 37 16.05 6.25 -7.34
N LEU A 38 15.64 5.83 -6.14
CA LEU A 38 14.95 6.67 -5.17
C LEU A 38 15.77 7.89 -4.72
N GLU A 39 17.09 7.72 -4.53
CA GLU A 39 18.02 8.78 -4.12
C GLU A 39 18.53 9.64 -5.30
N SER A 40 18.06 9.39 -6.53
CA SER A 40 18.53 10.12 -7.71
C SER A 40 18.03 11.57 -7.73
N HIS A 41 18.78 12.46 -8.38
CA HIS A 41 18.35 13.85 -8.56
C HIS A 41 17.02 14.00 -9.29
N HIS A 42 16.69 13.07 -10.20
CA HIS A 42 15.42 13.09 -10.90
C HIS A 42 14.26 12.87 -9.91
N VAL A 43 14.33 11.80 -9.12
CA VAL A 43 13.28 11.51 -8.12
C VAL A 43 13.26 12.60 -7.05
N GLY A 44 14.40 13.07 -6.57
CA GLY A 44 14.46 14.13 -5.57
C GLY A 44 13.74 15.43 -5.98
N ARG A 45 13.71 15.78 -7.27
CA ARG A 45 12.97 16.96 -7.77
C ARG A 45 11.47 16.74 -7.92
N GLU A 46 11.03 15.49 -8.00
CA GLU A 46 9.66 15.14 -8.38
C GLU A 46 8.89 14.43 -7.26
N ILE A 47 9.58 13.94 -6.22
CA ILE A 47 9.00 13.13 -5.14
C ILE A 47 7.90 13.88 -4.38
N ASN A 48 7.97 15.21 -4.33
CA ASN A 48 6.92 16.04 -3.72
C ASN A 48 5.57 15.86 -4.43
N LYS A 49 5.54 15.61 -5.74
CA LYS A 49 4.30 15.36 -6.48
C LYS A 49 3.64 14.05 -6.04
N TRP A 50 4.43 13.02 -5.75
CA TRP A 50 3.92 11.78 -5.17
C TRP A 50 3.45 11.99 -3.73
N ILE A 51 4.18 12.78 -2.93
CA ILE A 51 3.75 13.17 -1.57
C ILE A 51 2.40 13.89 -1.63
N ASP A 52 2.18 14.77 -2.61
CA ASP A 52 0.90 15.47 -2.76
C ASP A 52 -0.27 14.51 -3.05
N LEU A 53 -0.01 13.42 -3.78
CA LEU A 53 -1.01 12.37 -4.05
C LEU A 53 -1.33 11.53 -2.81
N VAL A 54 -0.34 11.20 -1.99
CA VAL A 54 -0.54 10.28 -0.86
C VAL A 54 -0.97 11.02 0.41
N PHE A 55 -0.36 12.16 0.69
CA PHE A 55 -0.51 12.88 1.96
C PHE A 55 -0.95 14.34 1.80
N GLY A 56 -0.73 14.94 0.62
CA GLY A 56 -0.97 16.36 0.41
C GLY A 56 -2.31 16.69 -0.23
N VAL A 57 -2.32 17.81 -0.94
CA VAL A 57 -3.53 18.44 -1.52
C VAL A 57 -4.24 17.57 -2.56
N ASN A 58 -3.53 16.66 -3.21
CA ASN A 58 -4.09 15.77 -4.24
C ASN A 58 -4.51 14.40 -3.68
N SER A 59 -4.50 14.22 -2.36
CA SER A 59 -4.95 12.98 -1.72
C SER A 59 -6.47 12.83 -1.65
N ARG A 60 -7.21 13.95 -1.62
CA ARG A 60 -8.68 13.98 -1.45
C ARG A 60 -9.33 15.11 -2.24
N GLY A 61 -10.67 15.08 -2.30
CA GLY A 61 -11.49 16.15 -2.86
C GLY A 61 -11.20 16.41 -4.34
N GLY A 62 -11.23 17.69 -4.74
CA GLY A 62 -11.01 18.10 -6.13
C GLY A 62 -9.61 17.77 -6.66
N GLY A 63 -8.57 17.87 -5.82
CA GLY A 63 -7.19 17.56 -6.21
C GLY A 63 -7.00 16.09 -6.59
N ALA A 64 -7.61 15.18 -5.82
CA ALA A 64 -7.63 13.75 -6.13
C ALA A 64 -8.38 13.45 -7.43
N ARG A 65 -9.56 14.04 -7.63
CA ARG A 65 -10.34 13.85 -8.86
C ARG A 65 -9.58 14.31 -10.11
N ASN A 66 -8.91 15.46 -10.03
CA ASN A 66 -8.17 16.00 -11.17
C ASN A 66 -6.86 15.24 -11.46
N SER A 67 -6.37 14.44 -10.50
CA SER A 67 -5.14 13.65 -10.61
C SER A 67 -5.40 12.15 -10.78
N ASP A 68 -6.65 11.75 -11.05
CA ASP A 68 -7.10 10.34 -11.12
C ASP A 68 -6.70 9.51 -9.89
N ASN A 69 -6.80 10.10 -8.70
CA ASN A 69 -6.32 9.56 -7.43
C ASN A 69 -7.48 9.34 -6.43
N LEU A 70 -8.65 8.93 -6.93
CA LEU A 70 -9.81 8.60 -6.09
C LEU A 70 -9.82 7.12 -5.73
N PHE A 71 -10.00 6.82 -4.44
CA PHE A 71 -10.16 5.48 -3.90
C PHE A 71 -11.59 5.30 -3.35
N ALA A 72 -11.92 4.07 -2.96
CA ALA A 72 -13.18 3.80 -2.27
C ALA A 72 -13.28 4.63 -0.98
N GLU A 73 -14.50 5.02 -0.61
CA GLU A 73 -14.76 5.84 0.58
C GLU A 73 -14.13 5.27 1.85
N SER A 74 -14.19 3.94 2.03
CA SER A 74 -13.60 3.23 3.17
C SER A 74 -12.07 3.31 3.27
N ALA A 75 -11.38 3.74 2.19
CA ALA A 75 -9.95 3.98 2.22
C ALA A 75 -9.58 5.33 2.87
N TYR A 76 -10.56 6.21 3.08
CA TYR A 76 -10.37 7.50 3.72
C TYR A 76 -10.84 7.42 5.18
N TYR A 77 -9.87 7.35 6.10
CA TYR A 77 -10.15 7.55 7.51
C TYR A 77 -10.70 8.96 7.75
N GLU A 78 -11.86 9.06 8.39
CA GLU A 78 -12.46 10.31 8.84
C GLU A 78 -12.02 10.63 10.28
N THR A 79 -12.14 11.90 10.68
CA THR A 79 -11.93 12.31 12.07
C THR A 79 -12.91 11.65 13.04
N LYS A 80 -14.11 11.27 12.59
CA LYS A 80 -15.07 10.49 13.38
C LYS A 80 -14.56 9.08 13.68
N ASP A 81 -13.86 8.45 12.75
CA ASP A 81 -13.28 7.12 12.97
C ASP A 81 -12.20 7.16 14.06
N LEU A 82 -11.46 8.28 14.16
CA LEU A 82 -10.46 8.51 15.21
C LEU A 82 -11.08 8.79 16.59
N GLU A 83 -12.27 9.38 16.64
CA GLU A 83 -13.05 9.57 17.87
C GLU A 83 -13.69 8.26 18.33
N ILE A 84 -14.24 7.47 17.39
CA ILE A 84 -14.77 6.12 17.62
C ILE A 84 -13.67 5.19 18.14
N GLU A 85 -12.45 5.24 17.60
CA GLU A 85 -11.33 4.46 18.14
C GLU A 85 -10.97 4.83 19.59
N ARG A 86 -11.14 6.10 19.99
CA ARG A 86 -10.81 6.55 21.35
C ARG A 86 -11.88 6.20 22.38
N ASP A 87 -13.07 5.82 21.93
CA ASP A 87 -14.14 5.31 22.78
C ASP A 87 -14.11 3.78 22.80
N GLU A 88 -13.56 3.21 23.87
CA GLU A 88 -13.45 1.75 24.07
C GLU A 88 -14.80 1.04 23.88
N SER A 89 -15.91 1.66 24.25
CA SER A 89 -17.24 1.04 24.17
C SER A 89 -17.76 0.90 22.73
N VAL A 90 -17.37 1.82 21.85
CA VAL A 90 -17.75 1.81 20.43
C VAL A 90 -16.82 0.88 19.65
N ARG A 91 -15.52 0.90 19.99
CA ARG A 91 -14.52 -0.03 19.44
C ARG A 91 -14.91 -1.49 19.69
N ASP A 92 -15.28 -1.84 20.91
CA ASP A 92 -15.68 -3.21 21.26
C ASP A 92 -16.94 -3.66 20.51
N ARG A 93 -17.93 -2.75 20.34
CA ARG A 93 -19.13 -3.05 19.55
C ARG A 93 -18.82 -3.31 18.08
N MET A 94 -17.95 -2.50 17.47
CA MET A 94 -17.58 -2.68 16.07
C MET A 94 -16.80 -3.97 15.82
N ILE A 95 -15.96 -4.39 16.76
CA ILE A 95 -15.25 -5.68 16.70
C ILE A 95 -16.26 -6.83 16.75
N MET A 96 -17.22 -6.80 17.69
CA MET A 96 -18.26 -7.85 17.78
C MET A 96 -19.11 -7.92 16.51
N GLU A 97 -19.56 -6.79 15.96
CA GLU A 97 -20.36 -6.77 14.72
C GLU A 97 -19.58 -7.26 13.49
N ALA A 98 -18.26 -7.06 13.45
CA ALA A 98 -17.40 -7.56 12.39
C ALA A 98 -17.19 -9.08 12.50
N GLU A 99 -17.11 -9.61 13.73
CA GLU A 99 -16.99 -11.04 14.00
C GLU A 99 -18.30 -11.81 13.73
N GLU A 100 -19.46 -11.21 13.97
CA GLU A 100 -20.77 -11.82 13.66
C GLU A 100 -21.09 -11.90 12.16
N ARG A 101 -20.36 -11.16 11.32
CA ARG A 101 -20.52 -11.18 9.85
C ARG A 101 -19.62 -12.22 9.16
N HIS A 102 -18.93 -13.05 9.92
CA HIS A 102 -18.15 -14.20 9.45
C HIS A 102 -18.76 -15.52 9.90
#